data_AF-A0A8D2KFT0-F1
#
_entry.id   AF-A0A8D2KFT0-F1
#
_cell.length_a   1.000
_cell.length_b   1.000
_cell.length_c   1.000
_cell.angle_alpha   90.00
_cell.angle_beta   90.00
_cell.angle_gamma   90.00
#
_symmetry.space_group_name_H-M   'P 1'
#
loop_
_entity.id
_entity.type
_entity.pdbx_description
1 polymer ?
#
loop_
_entity_poly.entity_id
_entity_poly.type
_entity_poly.pdbx_seq_one_letter_code
_entity_poly.pdbx_strand_id
1 'polypeptide(L)'
;MATKDPTAVERANLLNMAKLSIKGLIESALSFGRTLDSDYPPLQQFFVVMEHCLKHGLKVRKSFLSYNKTIWGPLELVEKLYPEAEEIGASVRDLPGLKTPLGRARAWLRLALMQKKMADYLRCLIIQRDLLSEFYEYHALMMEEEGAVIVGLLVGLNVIDANLCVKGEDLDSQVGVIDFSMYLKNEEDIGNKERNVQIAAILDQKNYVEELNRQLNSTVSSLHSRVDSLEKSNTKLIEELAIAKNNIIKLQEENHQLRSENKMILMKTQQHLEVTKVDVETELQTYKHSRQGLDEMYNDARRQLRDESQLRQDVENELSVQVSMKHEIELAMKLLEKDIHEKQDTLIGLRQQLEEVKAINIEMYRKLQGCEDGLKEKNEIIARLEEKTNKITVAMRQLEQSDNDLLTQTRTIAMSLVKCASSDTQDQYKLVKDISF
;
A
#
# COMPACT_ATOMS: atom_id res chain seq x y z
N MET A 1 110.67 -42.24 51.59
CA MET A 1 109.28 -41.74 51.52
C MET A 1 108.98 -41.44 50.06
N ALA A 2 107.86 -41.89 49.51
CA ALA A 2 107.45 -41.47 48.17
C ALA A 2 106.91 -40.04 48.23
N THR A 3 107.51 -39.14 47.45
CA THR A 3 106.93 -37.81 47.20
C THR A 3 105.62 -38.00 46.44
N LYS A 4 104.48 -37.65 47.04
CA LYS A 4 103.21 -37.64 46.32
C LYS A 4 103.33 -36.69 45.12
N ASP A 5 102.83 -37.12 43.97
CA ASP A 5 102.71 -36.28 42.78
C ASP A 5 101.95 -34.99 43.13
N PRO A 6 102.55 -33.79 42.96
CA PRO A 6 101.90 -32.53 43.25
C PRO A 6 100.55 -32.37 42.53
N THR A 7 100.43 -32.84 41.28
CA THR A 7 99.19 -32.73 40.50
C THR A 7 98.08 -33.62 41.06
N ALA A 8 98.42 -34.82 41.55
CA ALA A 8 97.48 -35.70 42.23
C ALA A 8 97.04 -35.14 43.60
N VAL A 9 97.92 -34.41 44.30
CA VAL A 9 97.56 -33.68 45.53
C VAL A 9 96.63 -32.50 45.21
N GLU A 10 96.89 -31.75 44.14
CA GLU A 10 96.04 -30.65 43.67
C GLU A 10 94.65 -31.14 43.24
N ARG A 11 94.55 -32.23 42.45
CA ARG A 11 93.26 -32.86 42.12
C ARG A 11 92.50 -33.34 43.35
N ALA A 12 93.18 -34.01 44.30
CA ALA A 12 92.55 -34.46 45.53
C ALA A 12 92.04 -33.30 46.41
N ASN A 13 92.77 -32.19 46.45
CA ASN A 13 92.34 -30.98 47.16
C ASN A 13 91.13 -30.32 46.48
N LEU A 14 91.15 -30.19 45.15
CA LEU A 14 90.01 -29.68 44.37
C LEU A 14 88.77 -30.56 44.53
N LEU A 15 88.93 -31.90 44.50
CA LEU A 15 87.86 -32.86 44.77
C LEU A 15 87.26 -32.67 46.17
N ASN A 16 88.08 -32.43 47.17
CA ASN A 16 87.61 -32.21 48.54
C ASN A 16 86.92 -30.86 48.71
N MET A 17 87.42 -29.79 48.08
CA MET A 17 86.74 -28.49 48.03
C MET A 17 85.40 -28.58 47.29
N ALA A 18 85.34 -29.29 46.16
CA ALA A 18 84.10 -29.53 45.42
C ALA A 18 83.09 -30.36 46.24
N LYS A 19 83.54 -31.42 46.93
CA LYS A 19 82.69 -32.20 47.87
C LYS A 19 82.11 -31.33 48.97
N LEU A 20 82.94 -30.52 49.65
CA LEU A 20 82.50 -29.64 50.72
C LEU A 20 81.54 -28.54 50.21
N SER A 21 81.84 -27.96 49.04
CA SER A 21 81.03 -26.91 48.44
C SER A 21 79.68 -27.42 47.94
N ILE A 22 79.65 -28.52 47.18
CA ILE A 22 78.40 -29.16 46.71
C ILE A 22 77.55 -29.60 47.90
N LYS A 23 78.14 -30.30 48.88
CA LYS A 23 77.42 -30.74 50.09
C LYS A 23 76.84 -29.55 50.86
N GLY A 24 77.68 -28.55 51.16
CA GLY A 24 77.27 -27.37 51.93
C GLY A 24 76.21 -26.53 51.21
N LEU A 25 76.29 -26.41 49.88
CA LEU A 25 75.26 -25.75 49.07
C LEU A 25 73.93 -26.52 49.13
N ILE A 26 73.93 -27.85 48.97
CA ILE A 26 72.70 -28.67 49.05
C ILE A 26 72.06 -28.58 50.44
N GLU A 27 72.85 -28.78 51.51
CA GLU A 27 72.35 -28.72 52.89
C GLU A 27 71.82 -27.32 53.24
N SER A 28 72.54 -26.25 52.86
CA SER A 28 72.11 -24.87 53.10
C SER A 28 70.86 -24.50 52.29
N ALA A 29 70.79 -24.87 51.01
CA ALA A 29 69.64 -24.59 50.16
C ALA A 29 68.37 -25.31 50.62
N LEU A 30 68.48 -26.59 51.01
CA LEU A 30 67.37 -27.36 51.58
C LEU A 30 66.90 -26.78 52.92
N SER A 31 67.82 -26.24 53.74
CA SER A 31 67.45 -25.54 54.99
C SER A 31 66.80 -24.17 54.76
N PHE A 32 67.11 -23.50 53.63
CA PHE A 32 66.59 -22.18 53.29
C PHE A 32 65.17 -22.23 52.69
N GLY A 33 64.83 -23.31 51.98
CA GLY A 33 63.46 -23.63 51.57
C GLY A 33 62.83 -22.63 50.57
N ARG A 34 63.64 -21.83 49.88
CA ARG A 34 63.22 -20.83 48.89
C ARG A 34 64.18 -20.86 47.69
N THR A 35 63.71 -20.36 46.54
CA THR A 35 64.52 -20.13 45.34
C THR A 35 65.78 -19.32 45.68
N LEU A 36 66.95 -19.77 45.23
CA LEU A 36 68.21 -19.05 45.41
C LEU A 36 68.37 -17.94 44.38
N ASP A 37 68.90 -16.80 44.83
CA ASP A 37 69.35 -15.69 43.99
C ASP A 37 70.88 -15.71 43.80
N SER A 38 71.40 -14.74 43.04
CA SER A 38 72.84 -14.59 42.77
C SER A 38 73.66 -14.12 43.97
N ASP A 39 73.02 -13.56 45.01
CA ASP A 39 73.68 -13.03 46.21
C ASP A 39 73.91 -14.11 47.29
N TYR A 40 73.27 -15.27 47.16
CA TYR A 40 73.39 -16.39 48.09
C TYR A 40 74.85 -16.91 48.23
N PRO A 41 75.54 -16.70 49.38
CA PRO A 41 76.99 -16.92 49.45
C PRO A 41 77.46 -18.37 49.21
N PRO A 42 76.78 -19.43 49.70
CA PRO A 42 77.14 -20.82 49.36
C PRO A 42 77.09 -21.12 47.86
N LEU A 43 76.23 -20.43 47.11
CA LEU A 43 76.09 -20.60 45.66
C LEU A 43 77.18 -19.84 44.89
N GLN A 44 77.54 -18.63 45.35
CA GLN A 44 78.71 -17.92 44.83
C GLN A 44 79.98 -18.76 45.02
N GLN A 45 80.21 -19.26 46.24
CA GLN A 45 81.32 -20.14 46.59
C GLN A 45 81.38 -21.39 45.69
N PHE A 46 80.22 -22.01 45.39
CA PHE A 46 80.13 -23.14 44.47
C PHE A 46 80.61 -22.80 43.06
N PHE A 47 80.16 -21.70 42.46
CA PHE A 47 80.64 -21.30 41.13
C PHE A 47 82.15 -21.03 41.10
N VAL A 48 82.71 -20.46 42.18
CA VAL A 48 84.15 -20.25 42.32
C VAL A 48 84.91 -21.58 42.39
N VAL A 49 84.44 -22.55 43.18
CA VAL A 49 85.08 -23.87 43.26
C VAL A 49 84.97 -24.65 41.94
N MET A 50 83.83 -24.58 41.25
CA MET A 50 83.66 -25.18 39.92
C MET A 50 84.56 -24.54 38.86
N GLU A 51 84.73 -23.21 38.87
CA GLU A 51 85.66 -22.52 37.99
C GLU A 51 87.12 -22.99 38.21
N HIS A 52 87.53 -23.24 39.45
CA HIS A 52 88.86 -23.79 39.74
C HIS A 52 89.00 -25.25 39.28
N CYS A 53 87.99 -26.09 39.50
CA CYS A 53 88.00 -27.48 39.03
C CYS A 53 88.09 -27.57 37.50
N LEU A 54 87.32 -26.74 36.78
CA LEU A 54 87.36 -26.67 35.32
C LEU A 54 88.66 -26.03 34.78
N LYS A 55 89.37 -25.19 35.55
CA LYS A 55 90.67 -24.61 35.13
C LYS A 55 91.85 -25.56 35.29
N HIS A 56 91.79 -26.54 36.22
CA HIS A 56 92.93 -27.38 36.56
C HIS A 56 93.39 -28.25 35.38
N GLY A 57 94.60 -27.98 34.88
CA GLY A 57 95.22 -28.69 33.76
C GLY A 57 94.77 -28.23 32.36
N LEU A 58 94.20 -27.03 32.21
CA LEU A 58 93.93 -26.46 30.88
C LEU A 58 95.23 -26.19 30.09
N LYS A 59 95.22 -26.57 28.81
CA LYS A 59 96.31 -26.36 27.86
C LYS A 59 96.46 -24.89 27.47
N VAL A 60 97.55 -24.26 27.91
CA VAL A 60 97.89 -22.88 27.51
C VAL A 60 98.51 -22.84 26.10
N ARG A 61 97.70 -23.16 25.08
CA ARG A 61 98.14 -23.12 23.67
C ARG A 61 98.65 -21.73 23.28
N LYS A 62 99.91 -21.66 22.82
CA LYS A 62 100.52 -20.48 22.18
C LYS A 62 100.23 -20.50 20.66
N SER A 63 99.00 -20.22 20.27
CA SER A 63 98.65 -19.98 18.85
C SER A 63 98.20 -18.53 18.66
N PHE A 64 98.65 -17.91 17.57
CA PHE A 64 98.44 -16.48 17.28
C PHE A 64 96.99 -16.12 16.92
N LEU A 65 96.14 -17.12 16.66
CA LEU A 65 94.74 -16.95 16.21
C LEU A 65 93.69 -17.67 17.09
N SER A 66 94.11 -18.33 18.17
CA SER A 66 93.22 -19.16 19.01
C SER A 66 93.00 -18.54 20.39
N TYR A 67 91.77 -18.07 20.65
CA TYR A 67 91.39 -17.39 21.90
C TYR A 67 91.10 -18.33 23.09
N ASN A 68 91.19 -19.65 22.88
CA ASN A 68 90.78 -20.68 23.87
C ASN A 68 91.81 -20.87 24.99
N LYS A 69 91.96 -19.84 25.85
CA LYS A 69 92.75 -19.84 27.09
C LYS A 69 91.87 -19.88 28.36
N THR A 70 90.59 -20.21 28.21
CA THR A 70 89.61 -20.25 29.31
C THR A 70 88.79 -21.54 29.25
N ILE A 71 88.07 -21.80 30.34
CA ILE A 71 87.07 -22.87 30.46
C ILE A 71 85.90 -22.76 29.46
N TRP A 72 85.81 -21.71 28.63
CA TRP A 72 84.77 -21.57 27.61
C TRP A 72 84.92 -22.56 26.46
N GLY A 73 86.14 -22.81 25.99
CA GLY A 73 86.38 -23.74 24.87
C GLY A 73 85.86 -25.17 25.12
N PRO A 74 86.10 -25.77 26.30
CA PRO A 74 85.44 -27.01 26.70
C PRO A 74 83.91 -26.94 26.77
N LEU A 75 83.34 -25.79 27.16
CA LEU A 75 81.88 -25.64 27.28
C LEU A 75 81.19 -25.45 25.91
N GLU A 76 81.85 -24.80 24.95
CA GLU A 76 81.42 -24.74 23.54
C GLU A 76 81.40 -26.13 22.85
N LEU A 77 82.05 -27.16 23.42
CA LEU A 77 81.88 -28.54 22.96
C LEU A 77 80.52 -29.12 23.38
N VAL A 78 79.94 -28.70 24.52
CA VAL A 78 78.66 -29.26 25.01
C VAL A 78 77.56 -29.04 23.96
N GLU A 79 77.48 -27.84 23.38
CA GLU A 79 76.49 -27.50 22.34
C GLU A 79 76.54 -28.45 21.13
N LYS A 80 77.74 -28.97 20.80
CA LYS A 80 77.97 -29.89 19.67
C LYS A 80 77.72 -31.36 20.03
N LEU A 81 77.66 -31.67 21.33
CA LEU A 81 77.55 -33.02 21.87
C LEU A 81 76.18 -33.31 22.49
N TYR A 82 75.42 -32.26 22.85
CA TYR A 82 74.16 -32.34 23.56
C TYR A 82 73.22 -31.21 23.11
N PRO A 83 72.29 -31.46 22.16
CA PRO A 83 71.52 -30.40 21.50
C PRO A 83 70.71 -29.48 22.42
N GLU A 84 70.24 -29.96 23.57
CA GLU A 84 69.52 -29.12 24.55
C GLU A 84 70.38 -27.95 25.10
N ALA A 85 71.71 -28.05 25.00
CA ALA A 85 72.63 -27.00 25.44
C ALA A 85 72.78 -25.85 24.41
N GLU A 86 72.24 -25.97 23.19
CA GLU A 86 72.27 -24.90 22.18
C GLU A 86 71.57 -23.62 22.68
N GLU A 87 70.47 -23.76 23.43
CA GLU A 87 69.72 -22.64 24.03
C GLU A 87 70.59 -21.78 24.96
N ILE A 88 71.35 -22.41 25.87
CA ILE A 88 72.24 -21.68 26.77
C ILE A 88 73.50 -21.18 26.06
N GLY A 89 73.97 -21.89 25.02
CA GLY A 89 75.04 -21.43 24.15
C GLY A 89 74.70 -20.10 23.46
N ALA A 90 73.53 -20.03 22.81
CA ALA A 90 73.01 -18.82 22.20
C ALA A 90 72.78 -17.71 23.24
N SER A 91 72.10 -18.04 24.35
CA SER A 91 71.81 -17.10 25.45
C SER A 91 73.05 -16.43 26.05
N VAL A 92 74.20 -17.12 26.03
CA VAL A 92 75.49 -16.61 26.52
C VAL A 92 76.24 -15.81 25.46
N ARG A 93 76.10 -16.15 24.17
CA ARG A 93 76.67 -15.37 23.07
C ARG A 93 75.99 -14.02 22.91
N ASP A 94 74.67 -13.98 23.06
CA ASP A 94 73.83 -12.80 22.82
C ASP A 94 73.63 -11.93 24.08
N LEU A 95 74.30 -12.26 25.20
CA LEU A 95 74.14 -11.56 26.47
C LEU A 95 74.79 -10.16 26.44
N PRO A 96 74.01 -9.06 26.51
CA PRO A 96 74.56 -7.71 26.41
C PRO A 96 75.41 -7.38 27.64
N GLY A 97 76.64 -6.90 27.39
CA GLY A 97 77.61 -6.51 28.42
C GLY A 97 78.79 -7.47 28.57
N LEU A 98 78.64 -8.74 28.14
CA LEU A 98 79.60 -9.82 28.39
C LEU A 98 80.73 -9.86 27.35
N LYS A 99 81.93 -9.45 27.75
CA LYS A 99 83.07 -9.19 26.84
C LYS A 99 84.13 -10.28 26.85
N THR A 100 84.33 -11.01 27.95
CA THR A 100 85.38 -12.04 28.03
C THR A 100 84.85 -13.47 27.86
N PRO A 101 85.65 -14.39 27.30
CA PRO A 101 85.32 -15.81 27.32
C PRO A 101 85.18 -16.39 28.75
N LEU A 102 85.83 -15.82 29.77
CA LEU A 102 85.65 -16.28 31.15
C LEU A 102 84.27 -15.90 31.70
N GLY A 103 83.81 -14.66 31.43
CA GLY A 103 82.45 -14.22 31.70
C GLY A 103 81.40 -15.10 31.02
N ARG A 104 81.62 -15.48 29.75
CA ARG A 104 80.77 -16.44 29.02
C ARG A 104 80.62 -17.77 29.76
N ALA A 105 81.72 -18.37 30.18
CA ALA A 105 81.68 -19.61 30.96
C ALA A 105 80.94 -19.44 32.31
N ARG A 106 81.06 -18.28 32.98
CA ARG A 106 80.35 -17.99 34.24
C ARG A 106 78.85 -17.82 34.06
N ALA A 107 78.42 -17.16 32.98
CA ALA A 107 77.01 -17.07 32.59
C ALA A 107 76.45 -18.46 32.25
N TRP A 108 77.20 -19.23 31.46
CA TRP A 108 76.84 -20.60 31.07
C TRP A 108 76.68 -21.52 32.29
N LEU A 109 77.59 -21.47 33.26
CA LEU A 109 77.49 -22.28 34.49
C LEU A 109 76.25 -21.90 35.32
N ARG A 110 75.91 -20.61 35.41
CA ARG A 110 74.66 -20.16 36.07
C ARG A 110 73.42 -20.72 35.37
N LEU A 111 73.34 -20.59 34.03
CA LEU A 111 72.21 -21.10 33.25
C LEU A 111 72.10 -22.64 33.29
N ALA A 112 73.23 -23.36 33.22
CA ALA A 112 73.26 -24.81 33.34
C ALA A 112 72.79 -25.33 34.71
N LEU A 113 72.97 -24.53 35.77
CA LEU A 113 72.40 -24.82 37.08
C LEU A 113 70.88 -24.54 37.11
N MET A 114 70.43 -23.41 36.56
CA MET A 114 69.00 -23.05 36.48
C MET A 114 68.20 -24.07 35.66
N GLN A 115 68.75 -24.58 34.56
CA GLN A 115 68.18 -25.69 33.78
C GLN A 115 68.24 -27.06 34.51
N LYS A 116 68.90 -27.17 35.67
CA LYS A 116 69.13 -28.43 36.42
C LYS A 116 69.83 -29.52 35.58
N LYS A 117 70.75 -29.10 34.70
CA LYS A 117 71.41 -29.93 33.67
C LYS A 117 72.94 -29.91 33.71
N MET A 118 73.56 -29.11 34.57
CA MET A 118 75.03 -29.00 34.69
C MET A 118 75.73 -30.35 34.83
N ALA A 119 75.17 -31.29 35.59
CA ALA A 119 75.73 -32.62 35.76
C ALA A 119 75.75 -33.41 34.43
N ASP A 120 74.69 -33.33 33.63
CA ASP A 120 74.58 -34.05 32.35
C ASP A 120 75.47 -33.42 31.28
N TYR A 121 75.57 -32.08 31.25
CA TYR A 121 76.46 -31.36 30.35
C TYR A 121 77.94 -31.65 30.64
N LEU A 122 78.37 -31.62 31.90
CA LEU A 122 79.75 -31.97 32.25
C LEU A 122 80.02 -33.48 32.10
N ARG A 123 78.98 -34.33 32.23
CA ARG A 123 79.05 -35.77 31.90
C ARG A 123 79.35 -36.01 30.42
N CYS A 124 78.73 -35.26 29.49
CA CYS A 124 79.00 -35.46 28.07
C CYS A 124 80.46 -35.12 27.68
N LEU A 125 81.07 -34.15 28.35
CA LEU A 125 82.49 -33.80 28.15
C LEU A 125 83.43 -34.91 28.62
N ILE A 126 83.28 -35.41 29.86
CA ILE A 126 84.19 -36.44 30.40
C ILE A 126 84.05 -37.81 29.70
N ILE A 127 82.91 -38.08 29.05
CA ILE A 127 82.74 -39.26 28.18
C ILE A 127 83.56 -39.09 26.90
N GLN A 128 83.55 -37.90 26.29
CA GLN A 128 84.26 -37.59 25.04
C GLN A 128 85.73 -37.19 25.29
N ARG A 129 86.47 -38.07 26.00
CA ARG A 129 87.87 -37.82 26.42
C ARG A 129 88.78 -37.39 25.27
N ASP A 130 88.60 -37.94 24.07
CA ASP A 130 89.42 -37.59 22.90
C ASP A 130 89.28 -36.12 22.51
N LEU A 131 88.03 -35.61 22.45
CA LEU A 131 87.75 -34.20 22.18
C LEU A 131 88.19 -33.30 23.35
N LEU A 132 87.93 -33.74 24.58
CA LEU A 132 88.32 -33.01 25.79
C LEU A 132 89.85 -32.87 25.92
N SER A 133 90.61 -33.85 25.40
CA SER A 133 92.08 -33.85 25.38
C SER A 133 92.71 -32.76 24.50
N GLU A 134 91.96 -32.11 23.60
CA GLU A 134 92.46 -30.92 22.90
C GLU A 134 92.66 -29.74 23.88
N PHE A 135 91.80 -29.65 24.90
CA PHE A 135 91.73 -28.52 25.83
C PHE A 135 92.47 -28.77 27.16
N TYR A 136 92.62 -30.03 27.55
CA TYR A 136 93.20 -30.43 28.85
C TYR A 136 94.44 -31.29 28.70
N GLU A 137 95.41 -31.13 29.60
CA GLU A 137 96.50 -32.07 29.81
C GLU A 137 95.98 -33.38 30.41
N TYR A 138 96.72 -34.48 30.23
CA TYR A 138 96.28 -35.81 30.65
C TYR A 138 96.00 -35.90 32.17
N HIS A 139 96.78 -35.18 32.99
CA HIS A 139 96.68 -35.12 34.45
C HIS A 139 95.65 -34.10 34.96
N ALA A 140 94.85 -33.50 34.07
CA ALA A 140 93.82 -32.53 34.43
C ALA A 140 92.68 -33.16 35.23
N LEU A 141 91.97 -32.37 36.03
CA LEU A 141 90.91 -32.88 36.90
C LEU A 141 89.75 -33.47 36.09
N MET A 142 89.40 -32.85 34.96
CA MET A 142 88.34 -33.33 34.07
C MET A 142 88.75 -34.51 33.18
N MET A 143 90.03 -34.92 33.21
CA MET A 143 90.54 -36.06 32.44
C MET A 143 90.70 -37.32 33.30
N GLU A 144 90.68 -37.19 34.63
CA GLU A 144 90.95 -38.23 35.63
C GLU A 144 89.69 -38.57 36.46
N GLU A 145 89.78 -39.58 37.34
CA GLU A 145 88.65 -40.08 38.12
C GLU A 145 87.98 -39.01 39.01
N GLU A 146 88.75 -38.03 39.51
CA GLU A 146 88.21 -36.97 40.38
C GLU A 146 87.14 -36.13 39.67
N GLY A 147 87.27 -35.88 38.36
CA GLY A 147 86.26 -35.18 37.57
C GLY A 147 84.96 -35.97 37.43
N ALA A 148 85.05 -37.30 37.24
CA ALA A 148 83.89 -38.18 37.20
C ALA A 148 83.14 -38.22 38.55
N VAL A 149 83.88 -38.21 39.68
CA VAL A 149 83.28 -38.13 41.02
C VAL A 149 82.59 -36.78 41.25
N ILE A 150 83.18 -35.65 40.83
CA ILE A 150 82.54 -34.33 40.91
C ILE A 150 81.25 -34.32 40.09
N VAL A 151 81.29 -34.77 38.83
CA VAL A 151 80.10 -34.86 37.96
C VAL A 151 79.00 -35.76 38.56
N GLY A 152 79.37 -36.83 39.26
CA GLY A 152 78.41 -37.65 40.03
C GLY A 152 77.75 -36.89 41.17
N LEU A 153 78.51 -36.07 41.91
CA LEU A 153 78.01 -35.25 43.02
C LEU A 153 77.11 -34.09 42.54
N LEU A 154 77.39 -33.51 41.37
CA LEU A 154 76.59 -32.42 40.79
C LEU A 154 75.13 -32.82 40.54
N VAL A 155 74.82 -34.11 40.37
CA VAL A 155 73.42 -34.60 40.23
C VAL A 155 72.58 -34.22 41.46
N GLY A 156 73.19 -34.13 42.64
CA GLY A 156 72.52 -33.69 43.86
C GLY A 156 72.04 -32.23 43.83
N LEU A 157 72.59 -31.39 42.94
CA LEU A 157 72.16 -30.00 42.79
C LEU A 157 70.81 -29.86 42.08
N ASN A 158 70.31 -30.90 41.41
CA ASN A 158 69.06 -30.82 40.64
C ASN A 158 67.83 -30.54 41.55
N VAL A 159 67.93 -30.78 42.87
CA VAL A 159 66.90 -30.41 43.86
C VAL A 159 66.85 -28.90 44.13
N ILE A 160 67.93 -28.16 43.86
CA ILE A 160 68.04 -26.73 44.16
C ILE A 160 67.24 -25.94 43.14
N ASP A 161 66.33 -25.10 43.62
CA ASP A 161 65.65 -24.09 42.80
C ASP A 161 66.44 -22.77 42.84
N ALA A 162 66.69 -22.17 41.68
CA ALA A 162 67.57 -21.01 41.54
C ALA A 162 67.14 -20.11 40.36
N ASN A 163 67.14 -18.79 40.59
CA ASN A 163 66.75 -17.78 39.61
C ASN A 163 67.82 -16.68 39.56
N LEU A 164 68.83 -16.85 38.71
CA LEU A 164 70.08 -16.09 38.74
C LEU A 164 70.10 -14.99 37.67
N CYS A 165 70.38 -13.76 38.08
CA CYS A 165 70.22 -12.59 37.23
C CYS A 165 71.43 -12.32 36.33
N VAL A 166 71.70 -13.22 35.38
CA VAL A 166 72.82 -13.09 34.42
C VAL A 166 72.80 -11.78 33.61
N LYS A 167 71.66 -11.09 33.51
CA LYS A 167 71.51 -9.80 32.83
C LYS A 167 71.79 -8.63 33.79
N GLY A 168 73.04 -8.17 33.82
CA GLY A 168 73.47 -6.99 34.58
C GLY A 168 74.55 -7.27 35.63
N GLU A 169 74.81 -8.53 35.96
CA GLU A 169 75.99 -8.94 36.75
C GLU A 169 77.30 -8.68 35.98
N ASP A 170 78.33 -8.14 36.66
CA ASP A 170 79.69 -8.09 36.11
C ASP A 170 80.40 -9.45 36.26
N LEU A 171 80.06 -10.36 35.34
CA LEU A 171 80.65 -11.68 35.25
C LEU A 171 82.09 -11.68 34.68
N ASP A 172 82.52 -10.57 34.07
CA ASP A 172 83.88 -10.44 33.53
C ASP A 172 84.89 -10.13 34.65
N SER A 173 84.58 -9.16 35.52
CA SER A 173 85.48 -8.69 36.58
C SER A 173 85.46 -9.54 37.86
N GLN A 174 84.50 -10.46 38.04
CA GLN A 174 84.35 -11.24 39.28
C GLN A 174 85.64 -12.01 39.63
N VAL A 175 86.28 -11.70 40.76
CA VAL A 175 87.43 -12.45 41.29
C VAL A 175 86.98 -13.22 42.53
N GLY A 176 86.70 -14.51 42.33
CA GLY A 176 86.28 -15.40 43.41
C GLY A 176 87.45 -15.88 44.26
N VAL A 177 87.45 -15.51 45.54
CA VAL A 177 88.29 -16.13 46.57
C VAL A 177 87.47 -17.21 47.27
N ILE A 178 88.07 -18.39 47.46
CA ILE A 178 87.43 -19.51 48.17
C ILE A 178 87.42 -19.19 49.67
N ASP A 179 86.24 -18.91 50.24
CA ASP A 179 86.11 -18.67 51.68
C ASP A 179 86.13 -20.00 52.46
N PHE A 180 87.19 -20.23 53.22
CA PHE A 180 87.33 -21.41 54.08
C PHE A 180 86.65 -21.25 55.45
N SER A 181 86.28 -20.03 55.86
CA SER A 181 85.68 -19.78 57.18
C SER A 181 84.34 -20.49 57.37
N MET A 182 83.57 -20.67 56.29
CA MET A 182 82.31 -21.42 56.30
C MET A 182 82.47 -22.90 56.68
N TYR A 183 83.66 -23.48 56.42
CA TYR A 183 83.98 -24.89 56.64
C TYR A 183 84.84 -25.14 57.88
N LEU A 184 85.54 -24.11 58.38
CA LEU A 184 86.38 -24.16 59.57
C LEU A 184 85.57 -23.81 60.84
N LYS A 185 84.75 -24.75 61.31
CA LYS A 185 83.99 -24.63 62.57
C LYS A 185 84.61 -25.50 63.66
N ASN A 186 84.95 -24.89 64.80
CA ASN A 186 85.45 -25.60 65.98
C ASN A 186 84.29 -26.28 66.74
N GLU A 187 84.52 -27.48 67.27
CA GLU A 187 83.48 -28.33 67.87
C GLU A 187 83.10 -27.96 69.32
N GLU A 188 83.83 -27.05 69.98
CA GLU A 188 83.69 -26.80 71.43
C GLU A 188 82.54 -25.85 71.83
N ASP A 189 81.94 -25.11 70.89
CA ASP A 189 80.93 -24.07 71.16
C ASP A 189 79.47 -24.55 70.97
N ILE A 190 79.29 -25.86 70.72
CA ILE A 190 78.03 -26.46 70.27
C ILE A 190 76.90 -26.25 71.30
N GLY A 191 77.08 -26.65 72.56
CA GLY A 191 75.99 -26.73 73.53
C GLY A 191 75.33 -25.40 73.94
N ASN A 192 75.94 -24.25 73.62
CA ASN A 192 75.34 -22.93 73.86
C ASN A 192 74.88 -22.26 72.56
N LYS A 193 75.58 -22.50 71.43
CA LYS A 193 75.07 -22.11 70.11
C LYS A 193 73.81 -22.89 69.72
N GLU A 194 73.71 -24.19 69.96
CA GLU A 194 72.51 -24.98 69.63
C GLU A 194 71.24 -24.41 70.25
N ARG A 195 71.28 -24.00 71.53
CA ARG A 195 70.14 -23.36 72.21
C ARG A 195 69.79 -22.01 71.59
N ASN A 196 70.80 -21.17 71.34
CA ASN A 196 70.58 -19.85 70.73
C ASN A 196 70.13 -19.95 69.26
N VAL A 197 70.58 -20.96 68.52
CA VAL A 197 70.16 -21.27 67.15
C VAL A 197 68.75 -21.88 67.13
N GLN A 198 68.39 -22.73 68.09
CA GLN A 198 66.99 -23.17 68.27
C GLN A 198 66.09 -21.99 68.61
N ILE A 199 66.48 -21.10 69.54
CA ILE A 199 65.71 -19.91 69.89
C ILE A 199 65.59 -18.98 68.67
N ALA A 200 66.66 -18.76 67.91
CA ALA A 200 66.62 -17.98 66.66
C ALA A 200 65.70 -18.62 65.62
N ALA A 201 65.82 -19.93 65.37
CA ALA A 201 64.96 -20.66 64.42
C ALA A 201 63.48 -20.65 64.85
N ILE A 202 63.18 -20.76 66.14
CA ILE A 202 61.82 -20.62 66.69
C ILE A 202 61.31 -19.18 66.53
N LEU A 203 62.16 -18.17 66.71
CA LEU A 203 61.80 -16.76 66.48
C LEU A 203 61.59 -16.45 65.00
N ASP A 204 62.41 -16.99 64.09
CA ASP A 204 62.22 -16.83 62.65
C ASP A 204 61.00 -17.60 62.14
N GLN A 205 60.74 -18.81 62.67
CA GLN A 205 59.50 -19.54 62.42
C GLN A 205 58.28 -18.77 62.95
N LYS A 206 58.37 -18.14 64.14
CA LYS A 206 57.34 -17.25 64.68
C LYS A 206 57.13 -16.04 63.76
N ASN A 207 58.18 -15.32 63.39
CA ASN A 207 58.14 -14.16 62.49
C ASN A 207 57.52 -14.53 61.14
N TYR A 208 57.87 -15.69 60.58
CA TYR A 208 57.30 -16.21 59.34
C TYR A 208 55.79 -16.51 59.49
N VAL A 209 55.37 -17.12 60.59
CA VAL A 209 53.94 -17.40 60.86
C VAL A 209 53.17 -16.10 61.15
N GLU A 210 53.76 -15.12 61.84
CA GLU A 210 53.14 -13.81 62.08
C GLU A 210 53.02 -13.01 60.77
N GLU A 211 54.02 -13.03 59.90
CA GLU A 211 53.96 -12.41 58.57
C GLU A 211 52.96 -13.13 57.64
N LEU A 212 52.93 -14.46 57.64
CA LEU A 212 51.95 -15.24 56.89
C LEU A 212 50.51 -14.94 57.37
N ASN A 213 50.30 -14.84 58.68
CA ASN A 213 49.02 -14.41 59.25
C ASN A 213 48.68 -12.95 58.87
N ARG A 214 49.67 -12.04 58.81
CA ARG A 214 49.47 -10.65 58.35
C ARG A 214 49.03 -10.61 56.88
N GLN A 215 49.67 -11.39 56.01
CA GLN A 215 49.33 -11.52 54.60
C GLN A 215 47.97 -12.21 54.38
N LEU A 216 47.67 -13.25 55.17
CA LEU A 216 46.36 -13.92 55.16
C LEU A 216 45.24 -12.98 55.61
N ASN A 217 45.43 -12.24 56.71
CA ASN A 217 44.45 -11.25 57.19
C ASN A 217 44.25 -10.11 56.16
N SER A 218 45.30 -9.65 55.50
CA SER A 218 45.21 -8.68 54.40
C SER A 218 44.41 -9.24 53.21
N THR A 219 44.65 -10.50 52.84
CA THR A 219 43.92 -11.20 51.77
C THR A 219 42.45 -11.39 52.14
N VAL A 220 42.14 -11.81 53.37
CA VAL A 220 40.77 -11.94 53.88
C VAL A 220 40.05 -10.59 53.89
N SER A 221 40.70 -9.52 54.33
CA SER A 221 40.13 -8.16 54.30
C SER A 221 39.84 -7.68 52.87
N SER A 222 40.75 -7.96 51.92
CA SER A 222 40.57 -7.66 50.50
C SER A 222 39.40 -8.45 49.89
N LEU A 223 39.29 -9.74 50.18
CA LEU A 223 38.19 -10.58 49.74
C LEU A 223 36.85 -10.14 50.34
N HIS A 224 36.82 -9.79 51.63
CA HIS A 224 35.61 -9.29 52.30
C HIS A 224 35.14 -7.97 51.68
N SER A 225 36.05 -7.02 51.43
CA SER A 225 35.75 -5.77 50.71
C SER A 225 35.21 -6.00 49.29
N ARG A 226 35.71 -7.02 48.58
CA ARG A 226 35.19 -7.43 47.27
C ARG A 226 33.79 -8.06 47.36
N VAL A 227 33.53 -8.89 48.38
CA VAL A 227 32.18 -9.45 48.64
C VAL A 227 31.19 -8.32 48.93
N ASP A 228 31.51 -7.42 49.87
CA ASP A 228 30.75 -6.20 50.17
C ASP A 228 30.40 -5.38 48.92
N SER A 229 31.37 -5.22 48.02
CA SER A 229 31.19 -4.45 46.78
C SER A 229 30.30 -5.19 45.77
N LEU A 230 30.41 -6.51 45.67
CA LEU A 230 29.56 -7.35 44.82
C LEU A 230 28.13 -7.42 45.36
N GLU A 231 27.92 -7.54 46.66
CA GLU A 231 26.60 -7.50 47.30
C GLU A 231 25.90 -6.16 47.05
N LYS A 232 26.61 -5.04 47.26
CA LYS A 232 26.11 -3.67 46.98
C LYS A 232 25.88 -3.41 45.48
N SER A 233 26.48 -4.20 44.59
CA SER A 233 26.18 -4.17 43.16
C SER A 233 24.98 -5.04 42.81
N ASN A 234 24.83 -6.19 43.48
CA ASN A 234 23.75 -7.14 43.25
C ASN A 234 22.40 -6.58 43.73
N THR A 235 22.35 -5.89 44.88
CA THR A 235 21.12 -5.22 45.35
C THR A 235 20.64 -4.15 44.37
N LYS A 236 21.54 -3.32 43.84
CA LYS A 236 21.23 -2.33 42.80
C LYS A 236 20.68 -2.97 41.53
N LEU A 237 21.28 -4.06 41.06
CA LEU A 237 20.80 -4.80 39.89
C LEU A 237 19.41 -5.41 40.12
N ILE A 238 19.09 -5.82 41.35
CA ILE A 238 17.74 -6.30 41.74
C ILE A 238 16.73 -5.13 41.74
N GLU A 239 17.11 -3.96 42.25
CA GLU A 239 16.28 -2.74 42.22
C GLU A 239 16.01 -2.26 40.79
N GLU A 240 17.06 -2.16 39.96
CA GLU A 240 16.95 -1.81 38.53
C GLU A 240 16.09 -2.81 37.76
N LEU A 241 16.24 -4.11 38.02
CA LEU A 241 15.40 -5.16 37.43
C LEU A 241 13.93 -5.04 37.87
N ALA A 242 13.66 -4.65 39.12
CA ALA A 242 12.29 -4.42 39.59
C ALA A 242 11.66 -3.19 38.93
N ILE A 243 12.42 -2.09 38.78
CA ILE A 243 11.98 -0.88 38.06
C ILE A 243 11.70 -1.20 36.59
N ALA A 244 12.61 -1.94 35.93
CA ALA A 244 12.44 -2.35 34.54
C ALA A 244 11.18 -3.22 34.34
N LYS A 245 10.92 -4.19 35.23
CA LYS A 245 9.69 -5.00 35.22
C LYS A 245 8.43 -4.16 35.38
N ASN A 246 8.43 -3.21 36.32
CA ASN A 246 7.29 -2.31 36.52
C ASN A 246 7.02 -1.40 35.31
N ASN A 247 8.07 -0.96 34.61
CA ASN A 247 7.94 -0.20 33.38
C ASN A 247 7.41 -1.05 32.21
N ILE A 248 7.84 -2.32 32.11
CA ILE A 248 7.30 -3.27 31.12
C ILE A 248 5.80 -3.50 31.34
N ILE A 249 5.35 -3.67 32.60
CA ILE A 249 3.92 -3.85 32.92
C ILE A 249 3.11 -2.62 32.48
N LYS A 250 3.53 -1.41 32.86
CA LYS A 250 2.86 -0.16 32.44
C LYS A 250 2.76 -0.02 30.91
N LEU A 251 3.84 -0.32 30.19
CA LEU A 251 3.84 -0.28 28.72
C LEU A 251 2.94 -1.36 28.09
N GLN A 252 2.77 -2.51 28.75
CA GLN A 252 1.82 -3.55 28.33
C GLN A 252 0.37 -3.12 28.58
N GLU A 253 0.07 -2.48 29.71
CA GLU A 253 -1.24 -1.90 30.03
C GLU A 253 -1.61 -0.79 29.04
N GLU A 254 -0.70 0.15 28.78
CA GLU A 254 -0.87 1.23 27.80
C GLU A 254 -1.08 0.67 26.38
N ASN A 255 -0.28 -0.32 25.95
CA ASN A 255 -0.45 -0.95 24.64
C ASN A 255 -1.78 -1.71 24.53
N HIS A 256 -2.28 -2.30 25.63
CA HIS A 256 -3.59 -2.95 25.66
C HIS A 256 -4.73 -1.92 25.57
N GLN A 257 -4.63 -0.81 26.31
CA GLN A 257 -5.61 0.28 26.24
C GLN A 257 -5.66 0.91 24.85
N LEU A 258 -4.51 1.26 24.26
CA LEU A 258 -4.42 1.81 22.90
C LEU A 258 -4.99 0.85 21.84
N ARG A 259 -4.83 -0.47 22.00
CA ARG A 259 -5.49 -1.47 21.12
C ARG A 259 -7.01 -1.48 21.29
N SER A 260 -7.50 -1.36 22.52
CA SER A 260 -8.94 -1.28 22.82
C SER A 260 -9.57 -0.02 22.23
N GLU A 261 -8.91 1.13 22.40
CA GLU A 261 -9.33 2.42 21.83
C GLU A 261 -9.31 2.41 20.30
N ASN A 262 -8.24 1.90 19.66
CA ASN A 262 -8.21 1.72 18.21
C ASN A 262 -9.34 0.81 17.70
N LYS A 263 -9.66 -0.28 18.43
CA LYS A 263 -10.80 -1.15 18.08
C LYS A 263 -12.14 -0.42 18.21
N MET A 264 -12.31 0.43 19.22
CA MET A 264 -13.50 1.26 19.39
C MET A 264 -13.63 2.32 18.29
N ILE A 265 -12.53 2.96 17.89
CA ILE A 265 -12.48 3.93 16.79
C ILE A 265 -12.87 3.23 15.49
N LEU A 266 -12.24 2.10 15.14
CA LEU A 266 -12.58 1.32 13.95
C LEU A 266 -14.05 0.90 13.93
N MET A 267 -14.61 0.46 15.06
CA MET A 267 -16.03 0.10 15.15
C MET A 267 -16.95 1.30 14.93
N LYS A 268 -16.64 2.47 15.51
CA LYS A 268 -17.39 3.72 15.30
C LYS A 268 -17.31 4.21 13.85
N THR A 269 -16.13 4.17 13.24
CA THR A 269 -15.92 4.54 11.83
C THR A 269 -16.68 3.59 10.89
N GLN A 270 -16.64 2.27 11.15
CA GLN A 270 -17.40 1.29 10.37
C GLN A 270 -18.91 1.51 10.49
N GLN A 271 -19.41 1.80 11.69
CA GLN A 271 -20.83 2.08 11.93
C GLN A 271 -21.27 3.38 11.25
N HIS A 272 -20.47 4.44 11.33
CA HIS A 272 -20.77 5.71 10.64
C HIS A 272 -20.73 5.54 9.11
N LEU A 273 -19.78 4.77 8.58
CA LEU A 273 -19.71 4.49 7.14
C LEU A 273 -20.95 3.74 6.64
N GLU A 274 -21.43 2.76 7.39
CA GLU A 274 -22.63 1.99 7.01
C GLU A 274 -23.92 2.84 7.12
N VAL A 275 -24.02 3.73 8.14
CA VAL A 275 -25.12 4.71 8.23
C VAL A 275 -25.10 5.66 7.03
N THR A 276 -23.97 6.32 6.75
CA THR A 276 -23.85 7.24 5.61
C THR A 276 -24.10 6.55 4.26
N LYS A 277 -23.74 5.28 4.12
CA LYS A 277 -24.05 4.47 2.94
C LYS A 277 -25.56 4.22 2.80
N VAL A 278 -26.27 3.88 3.88
CA VAL A 278 -27.73 3.72 3.88
C VAL A 278 -28.45 5.05 3.60
N ASP A 279 -27.95 6.17 4.15
CA ASP A 279 -28.49 7.51 3.87
C ASP A 279 -28.36 7.87 2.38
N VAL A 280 -27.16 7.70 1.80
CA VAL A 280 -26.89 7.95 0.38
C VAL A 280 -27.68 7.01 -0.54
N GLU A 281 -27.85 5.74 -0.17
CA GLU A 281 -28.70 4.82 -0.93
C GLU A 281 -30.18 5.26 -0.86
N THR A 282 -30.66 5.70 0.31
CA THR A 282 -32.03 6.21 0.50
C THR A 282 -32.27 7.50 -0.30
N GLU A 283 -31.31 8.43 -0.31
CA GLU A 283 -31.35 9.64 -1.14
C GLU A 283 -31.40 9.27 -2.63
N LEU A 284 -30.55 8.33 -3.08
CA LEU A 284 -30.51 7.87 -4.47
C LEU A 284 -31.82 7.20 -4.91
N GLN A 285 -32.45 6.38 -4.08
CA GLN A 285 -33.75 5.79 -4.40
C GLN A 285 -34.86 6.85 -4.41
N THR A 286 -34.83 7.81 -3.49
CA THR A 286 -35.78 8.95 -3.44
C THR A 286 -35.66 9.82 -4.69
N TYR A 287 -34.44 10.14 -5.12
CA TYR A 287 -34.18 10.89 -6.35
C TYR A 287 -34.67 10.12 -7.59
N LYS A 288 -34.39 8.81 -7.69
CA LYS A 288 -34.88 7.96 -8.79
C LYS A 288 -36.40 7.96 -8.86
N HIS A 289 -37.09 7.73 -7.73
CA HIS A 289 -38.55 7.65 -7.69
C HIS A 289 -39.22 9.00 -8.00
N SER A 290 -38.71 10.09 -7.43
CA SER A 290 -39.17 11.45 -7.73
C SER A 290 -38.99 11.79 -9.21
N ARG A 291 -37.85 11.41 -9.80
CA ARG A 291 -37.57 11.60 -11.22
C ARG A 291 -38.44 10.74 -12.13
N GLN A 292 -38.74 9.49 -11.74
CA GLN A 292 -39.70 8.65 -12.46
C GLN A 292 -41.10 9.28 -12.47
N GLY A 293 -41.60 9.77 -11.34
CA GLY A 293 -42.89 10.48 -11.28
C GLY A 293 -42.91 11.77 -12.11
N LEU A 294 -41.78 12.49 -12.21
CA LEU A 294 -41.61 13.63 -13.11
C LEU A 294 -41.62 13.23 -14.59
N ASP A 295 -40.93 12.14 -14.96
CA ASP A 295 -40.93 11.59 -16.32
C ASP A 295 -42.34 11.07 -16.70
N GLU A 296 -43.08 10.46 -15.77
CA GLU A 296 -44.48 10.04 -15.94
C GLU A 296 -45.40 11.25 -16.17
N MET A 297 -45.39 12.25 -15.27
CA MET A 297 -46.17 13.49 -15.42
C MET A 297 -45.84 14.23 -16.73
N TYR A 298 -44.56 14.27 -17.14
CA TYR A 298 -44.17 14.88 -18.40
C TYR A 298 -44.71 14.11 -19.61
N ASN A 299 -44.69 12.77 -19.58
CA ASN A 299 -45.24 11.94 -20.65
C ASN A 299 -46.77 12.07 -20.76
N ASP A 300 -47.48 12.14 -19.64
CA ASP A 300 -48.94 12.34 -19.61
C ASP A 300 -49.34 13.76 -20.03
N ALA A 301 -48.65 14.81 -19.57
CA ALA A 301 -48.88 16.17 -20.06
C ALA A 301 -48.60 16.28 -21.57
N ARG A 302 -47.54 15.61 -22.07
CA ARG A 302 -47.21 15.52 -23.50
C ARG A 302 -48.19 14.64 -24.28
N ARG A 303 -48.96 13.76 -23.61
CA ARG A 303 -50.06 13.01 -24.20
C ARG A 303 -51.32 13.86 -24.30
N GLN A 304 -51.75 14.47 -23.20
CA GLN A 304 -52.87 15.41 -23.16
C GLN A 304 -52.70 16.52 -24.21
N LEU A 305 -51.50 17.08 -24.37
CA LEU A 305 -51.22 18.09 -25.40
C LEU A 305 -51.40 17.59 -26.84
N ARG A 306 -51.12 16.30 -27.13
CA ARG A 306 -51.40 15.70 -28.46
C ARG A 306 -52.89 15.47 -28.64
N ASP A 307 -53.53 14.89 -27.63
CA ASP A 307 -54.94 14.50 -27.68
C ASP A 307 -55.84 15.75 -27.80
N GLU A 308 -55.53 16.83 -27.06
CA GLU A 308 -56.17 18.15 -27.16
C GLU A 308 -55.86 18.84 -28.51
N SER A 309 -54.62 18.75 -29.01
CA SER A 309 -54.27 19.33 -30.32
C SER A 309 -54.97 18.61 -31.48
N GLN A 310 -55.25 17.31 -31.35
CA GLN A 310 -56.04 16.54 -32.31
C GLN A 310 -57.52 16.95 -32.22
N LEU A 311 -58.09 16.96 -31.00
CA LEU A 311 -59.48 17.39 -30.77
C LEU A 311 -59.73 18.81 -31.31
N ARG A 312 -58.82 19.75 -31.08
CA ARG A 312 -58.89 21.10 -31.64
C ARG A 312 -58.88 21.07 -33.17
N GLN A 313 -58.02 20.27 -33.80
CA GLN A 313 -57.95 20.15 -35.25
C GLN A 313 -59.25 19.57 -35.84
N ASP A 314 -59.86 18.60 -35.16
CA ASP A 314 -61.12 17.98 -35.56
C ASP A 314 -62.30 18.96 -35.42
N VAL A 315 -62.33 19.77 -34.36
CA VAL A 315 -63.30 20.87 -34.20
C VAL A 315 -63.10 21.99 -35.22
N GLU A 316 -61.86 22.33 -35.59
CA GLU A 316 -61.58 23.29 -36.68
C GLU A 316 -62.04 22.76 -38.05
N ASN A 317 -61.89 21.45 -38.29
CA ASN A 317 -62.40 20.78 -39.49
C ASN A 317 -63.93 20.79 -39.53
N GLU A 318 -64.61 20.41 -38.45
CA GLU A 318 -66.08 20.41 -38.36
C GLU A 318 -66.64 21.83 -38.49
N LEU A 319 -66.02 22.83 -37.85
CA LEU A 319 -66.39 24.23 -38.00
C LEU A 319 -66.26 24.70 -39.47
N SER A 320 -65.22 24.29 -40.18
CA SER A 320 -65.07 24.60 -41.61
C SER A 320 -66.22 24.01 -42.46
N VAL A 321 -66.61 22.75 -42.19
CA VAL A 321 -67.78 22.12 -42.85
C VAL A 321 -69.08 22.85 -42.51
N GLN A 322 -69.29 23.24 -41.25
CA GLN A 322 -70.47 24.01 -40.83
C GLN A 322 -70.53 25.40 -41.51
N VAL A 323 -69.39 26.07 -41.71
CA VAL A 323 -69.33 27.35 -42.46
C VAL A 323 -69.70 27.15 -43.93
N SER A 324 -69.20 26.11 -44.59
CA SER A 324 -69.58 25.76 -45.97
C SER A 324 -71.08 25.44 -46.09
N MET A 325 -71.60 24.56 -45.22
CA MET A 325 -73.01 24.17 -45.23
C MET A 325 -73.94 25.36 -44.92
N LYS A 326 -73.54 26.27 -44.02
CA LYS A 326 -74.26 27.53 -43.78
C LYS A 326 -74.28 28.42 -45.02
N HIS A 327 -73.19 28.51 -45.78
CA HIS A 327 -73.14 29.27 -47.02
C HIS A 327 -74.05 28.68 -48.11
N GLU A 328 -74.09 27.35 -48.25
CA GLU A 328 -75.02 26.65 -49.14
C GLU A 328 -76.48 26.89 -48.76
N ILE A 329 -76.81 26.83 -47.46
CA ILE A 329 -78.16 27.14 -46.95
C ILE A 329 -78.53 28.61 -47.21
N GLU A 330 -77.63 29.56 -46.98
CA GLU A 330 -77.87 30.98 -47.31
C GLU A 330 -78.09 31.22 -48.81
N LEU A 331 -77.39 30.49 -49.68
CA LEU A 331 -77.57 30.56 -51.13
C LEU A 331 -78.92 29.94 -51.54
N ALA A 332 -79.26 28.76 -51.02
CA ALA A 332 -80.54 28.11 -51.26
C ALA A 332 -81.72 28.95 -50.76
N MET A 333 -81.59 29.60 -49.60
CA MET A 333 -82.61 30.50 -49.05
C MET A 333 -82.83 31.71 -49.97
N LYS A 334 -81.77 32.37 -50.45
CA LYS A 334 -81.87 33.49 -51.41
C LYS A 334 -82.50 33.08 -52.76
N LEU A 335 -82.24 31.85 -53.22
CA LEU A 335 -82.89 31.30 -54.42
C LEU A 335 -84.38 31.04 -54.19
N LEU A 336 -84.76 30.57 -52.99
CA LEU A 336 -86.16 30.37 -52.60
C LEU A 336 -86.90 31.70 -52.40
N GLU A 337 -86.27 32.71 -51.79
CA GLU A 337 -86.81 34.08 -51.68
C GLU A 337 -87.09 34.68 -53.07
N LYS A 338 -86.16 34.49 -54.02
CA LYS A 338 -86.34 34.90 -55.42
C LYS A 338 -87.52 34.19 -56.11
N ASP A 339 -87.62 32.86 -55.95
CA ASP A 339 -88.74 32.07 -56.49
C ASP A 339 -90.10 32.47 -55.87
N ILE A 340 -90.12 32.80 -54.57
CA ILE A 340 -91.30 33.34 -53.88
C ILE A 340 -91.70 34.71 -54.45
N HIS A 341 -90.74 35.61 -54.69
CA HIS A 341 -91.03 36.91 -55.31
C HIS A 341 -91.51 36.78 -56.76
N GLU A 342 -90.90 35.93 -57.59
CA GLU A 342 -91.38 35.66 -58.95
C GLU A 342 -92.80 35.05 -58.96
N LYS A 343 -93.12 34.22 -57.97
CA LYS A 343 -94.49 33.70 -57.75
C LYS A 343 -95.46 34.75 -57.21
N GLN A 344 -95.00 35.73 -56.43
CA GLN A 344 -95.81 36.87 -56.01
C GLN A 344 -96.12 37.79 -57.19
N ASP A 345 -95.14 38.16 -58.00
CA ASP A 345 -95.30 39.02 -59.18
C ASP A 345 -96.23 38.39 -60.23
N THR A 346 -96.05 37.10 -60.53
CA THR A 346 -96.96 36.38 -61.44
C THR A 346 -98.37 36.25 -60.85
N LEU A 347 -98.54 36.08 -59.54
CA LEU A 347 -99.84 36.08 -58.87
C LEU A 347 -100.49 37.47 -58.84
N ILE A 348 -99.72 38.55 -58.76
CA ILE A 348 -100.20 39.93 -58.94
C ILE A 348 -100.67 40.13 -60.39
N GLY A 349 -99.90 39.68 -61.38
CA GLY A 349 -100.29 39.72 -62.79
C GLY A 349 -101.59 38.94 -63.08
N LEU A 350 -101.74 37.74 -62.50
CA LEU A 350 -102.98 36.96 -62.61
C LEU A 350 -104.18 37.62 -61.91
N ARG A 351 -103.97 38.32 -60.78
CA ARG A 351 -105.01 39.14 -60.13
C ARG A 351 -105.43 40.32 -61.01
N GLN A 352 -104.46 41.02 -61.61
CA GLN A 352 -104.72 42.12 -62.52
C GLN A 352 -105.54 41.65 -63.74
N GLN A 353 -105.13 40.54 -64.37
CA GLN A 353 -105.91 39.91 -65.45
C GLN A 353 -107.31 39.49 -65.00
N LEU A 354 -107.49 39.02 -63.76
CA LEU A 354 -108.81 38.68 -63.22
C LEU A 354 -109.71 39.91 -63.03
N GLU A 355 -109.18 41.04 -62.57
CA GLU A 355 -109.94 42.30 -62.49
C GLU A 355 -110.23 42.89 -63.89
N GLU A 356 -109.32 42.75 -64.85
CA GLU A 356 -109.56 43.11 -66.27
C GLU A 356 -110.67 42.24 -66.88
N VAL A 357 -110.65 40.92 -66.66
CA VAL A 357 -111.72 40.01 -67.10
C VAL A 357 -113.05 40.34 -66.41
N LYS A 358 -113.06 40.69 -65.12
CA LYS A 358 -114.26 41.20 -64.43
C LYS A 358 -114.76 42.51 -65.03
N ALA A 359 -113.88 43.46 -65.33
CA ALA A 359 -114.24 44.74 -65.94
C ALA A 359 -114.84 44.54 -67.34
N ILE A 360 -114.24 43.67 -68.16
CA ILE A 360 -114.77 43.24 -69.46
C ILE A 360 -116.14 42.58 -69.29
N ASN A 361 -116.31 41.70 -68.29
CA ASN A 361 -117.59 41.04 -68.02
C ASN A 361 -118.68 42.03 -67.59
N ILE A 362 -118.38 42.97 -66.70
CA ILE A 362 -119.30 44.05 -66.28
C ILE A 362 -119.69 44.95 -67.46
N GLU A 363 -118.73 45.32 -68.31
CA GLU A 363 -118.98 46.12 -69.52
C GLU A 363 -119.75 45.33 -70.59
N MET A 364 -119.53 44.02 -70.69
CA MET A 364 -120.31 43.12 -71.55
C MET A 364 -121.75 43.00 -71.06
N TYR A 365 -121.98 42.83 -69.76
CA TYR A 365 -123.32 42.89 -69.16
C TYR A 365 -124.00 44.24 -69.40
N ARG A 366 -123.28 45.36 -69.22
CA ARG A 366 -123.79 46.72 -69.52
C ARG A 366 -124.21 46.87 -70.99
N LYS A 367 -123.40 46.36 -71.92
CA LYS A 367 -123.73 46.35 -73.36
C LYS A 367 -124.89 45.41 -73.71
N LEU A 368 -124.97 44.26 -73.05
CA LEU A 368 -126.09 43.33 -73.21
C LEU A 368 -127.40 43.98 -72.74
N GLN A 369 -127.39 44.60 -71.56
CA GLN A 369 -128.51 45.36 -70.98
C GLN A 369 -128.96 46.49 -71.93
N GLY A 370 -128.04 47.33 -72.40
CA GLY A 370 -128.36 48.40 -73.35
C GLY A 370 -128.86 47.90 -74.71
N CYS A 371 -128.42 46.72 -75.15
CA CYS A 371 -128.93 46.07 -76.35
C CYS A 371 -130.35 45.51 -76.13
N GLU A 372 -130.61 44.90 -74.97
CA GLU A 372 -131.93 44.41 -74.55
C GLU A 372 -132.95 45.55 -74.42
N ASP A 373 -132.56 46.67 -73.82
CA ASP A 373 -133.42 47.85 -73.67
C ASP A 373 -133.69 48.54 -75.02
N GLY A 374 -132.70 48.62 -75.91
CA GLY A 374 -132.91 49.02 -77.30
C GLY A 374 -133.74 48.02 -78.13
N LEU A 375 -133.85 46.77 -77.69
CA LEU A 375 -134.70 45.74 -78.30
C LEU A 375 -136.15 45.87 -77.78
N LYS A 376 -136.34 46.24 -76.50
CA LYS A 376 -137.65 46.67 -75.95
C LYS A 376 -138.19 47.89 -76.69
N GLU A 377 -137.37 48.94 -76.88
CA GLU A 377 -137.77 50.13 -77.64
C GLU A 377 -138.20 49.78 -79.07
N LYS A 378 -137.43 48.92 -79.77
CA LYS A 378 -137.82 48.42 -81.10
C LYS A 378 -139.13 47.64 -81.08
N ASN A 379 -139.37 46.80 -80.06
CA ASN A 379 -140.64 46.08 -79.93
C ASN A 379 -141.83 47.04 -79.67
N GLU A 380 -141.65 48.12 -78.91
CA GLU A 380 -142.69 49.15 -78.78
C GLU A 380 -142.92 49.95 -80.08
N ILE A 381 -141.89 50.14 -80.90
CA ILE A 381 -142.02 50.76 -82.23
C ILE A 381 -142.77 49.81 -83.18
N ILE A 382 -142.47 48.51 -83.14
CA ILE A 382 -143.19 47.47 -83.90
C ILE A 382 -144.67 47.45 -83.50
N ALA A 383 -144.99 47.40 -82.20
CA ALA A 383 -146.38 47.44 -81.72
C ALA A 383 -147.14 48.70 -82.20
N ARG A 384 -146.47 49.88 -82.22
CA ARG A 384 -147.04 51.13 -82.76
C ARG A 384 -147.22 51.11 -84.29
N LEU A 385 -146.42 50.33 -85.03
CA LEU A 385 -146.57 50.11 -86.47
C LEU A 385 -147.67 49.08 -86.78
N GLU A 386 -147.81 48.03 -85.97
CA GLU A 386 -148.91 47.06 -86.05
C GLU A 386 -150.27 47.74 -85.77
N GLU A 387 -150.34 48.62 -84.76
CA GLU A 387 -151.55 49.40 -84.47
C GLU A 387 -151.93 50.32 -85.65
N LYS A 388 -150.95 50.97 -86.29
CA LYS A 388 -151.18 51.74 -87.53
C LYS A 388 -151.64 50.86 -88.69
N THR A 389 -151.03 49.70 -88.87
CA THR A 389 -151.36 48.75 -89.96
C THR A 389 -152.78 48.23 -89.80
N ASN A 390 -153.21 47.92 -88.58
CA ASN A 390 -154.60 47.56 -88.28
C ASN A 390 -155.58 48.70 -88.58
N LYS A 391 -155.26 49.95 -88.20
CA LYS A 391 -156.10 51.14 -88.52
C LYS A 391 -156.24 51.34 -90.05
N ILE A 392 -155.16 51.16 -90.81
CA ILE A 392 -155.20 51.21 -92.28
C ILE A 392 -156.06 50.06 -92.85
N THR A 393 -155.92 48.85 -92.33
CA THR A 393 -156.68 47.67 -92.77
C THR A 393 -158.19 47.83 -92.56
N VAL A 394 -158.60 48.47 -91.46
CA VAL A 394 -160.02 48.79 -91.20
C VAL A 394 -160.55 49.84 -92.17
N ALA A 395 -159.80 50.92 -92.42
CA ALA A 395 -160.19 51.96 -93.37
C ALA A 395 -160.27 51.44 -94.82
N MET A 396 -159.37 50.54 -95.21
CA MET A 396 -159.35 49.93 -96.54
C MET A 396 -160.61 49.11 -96.82
N ARG A 397 -161.08 48.30 -95.87
CA ARG A 397 -162.35 47.56 -96.00
C ARG A 397 -163.58 48.46 -96.13
N GLN A 398 -163.58 49.62 -95.48
CA GLN A 398 -164.67 50.59 -95.61
C GLN A 398 -164.75 51.19 -97.02
N LEU A 399 -163.60 51.38 -97.68
CA LEU A 399 -163.53 51.80 -99.09
C LEU A 399 -163.98 50.68 -100.05
N GLU A 400 -163.50 49.44 -99.85
CA GLU A 400 -163.89 48.27 -100.66
C GLU A 400 -165.41 48.02 -100.64
N GLN A 401 -166.07 48.29 -99.50
CA GLN A 401 -167.51 48.14 -99.37
C GLN A 401 -168.28 49.27 -100.08
N SER A 402 -167.75 50.50 -100.10
CA SER A 402 -168.36 51.63 -100.83
C SER A 402 -168.30 51.47 -102.35
N ASP A 403 -167.32 50.75 -102.88
CA ASP A 403 -167.12 50.57 -104.34
C ASP A 403 -168.07 49.51 -104.93
N ASN A 404 -168.40 48.47 -104.14
CA ASN A 404 -169.32 47.40 -104.54
C ASN A 404 -170.77 47.88 -104.73
N ASP A 405 -171.24 48.80 -103.88
CA ASP A 405 -172.60 49.36 -103.99
C ASP A 405 -172.76 50.24 -105.26
N LEU A 406 -171.69 50.88 -105.72
CA LEU A 406 -171.68 51.64 -106.97
C LEU A 406 -171.79 50.72 -108.19
N LEU A 407 -171.03 49.61 -108.18
CA LEU A 407 -170.98 48.62 -109.27
C LEU A 407 -172.28 47.84 -109.50
N THR A 408 -173.17 47.75 -108.49
CA THR A 408 -174.44 47.03 -108.62
C THR A 408 -175.54 47.85 -109.29
N GLN A 409 -175.65 49.15 -108.99
CA GLN A 409 -176.60 50.03 -109.71
C GLN A 409 -176.28 50.12 -111.21
N THR A 410 -175.02 50.33 -111.59
CA THR A 410 -174.61 50.48 -113.00
C THR A 410 -174.92 49.25 -113.85
N ARG A 411 -174.99 48.06 -113.26
CA ARG A 411 -175.18 46.79 -113.98
C ARG A 411 -176.62 46.50 -114.43
N THR A 412 -177.62 47.21 -113.92
CA THR A 412 -179.01 46.70 -113.92
C THR A 412 -179.81 47.02 -115.20
N ILE A 413 -179.58 48.16 -115.86
CA ILE A 413 -180.44 48.60 -117.00
C ILE A 413 -179.64 48.95 -118.27
N ALA A 414 -178.30 48.98 -118.23
CA ALA A 414 -177.45 49.28 -119.39
C ALA A 414 -177.34 48.14 -120.44
N MET A 415 -178.28 47.18 -120.47
CA MET A 415 -178.27 46.03 -121.36
C MET A 415 -179.51 45.98 -122.28
N SER A 416 -179.24 45.83 -123.58
CA SER A 416 -180.18 45.50 -124.68
C SER A 416 -181.09 46.63 -125.25
N LEU A 417 -180.46 47.62 -125.90
CA LEU A 417 -181.07 48.33 -127.04
C LEU A 417 -180.26 48.01 -128.32
N VAL A 418 -180.94 47.80 -129.44
CA VAL A 418 -180.41 47.64 -130.82
C VAL A 418 -179.69 46.32 -131.16
N LYS A 419 -180.43 45.39 -131.81
CA LYS A 419 -180.36 45.21 -133.28
C LYS A 419 -181.56 44.41 -133.81
N CYS A 420 -182.08 44.78 -134.98
CA CYS A 420 -183.30 44.18 -135.54
C CYS A 420 -183.00 43.09 -136.57
N ALA A 421 -183.64 41.92 -136.44
CA ALA A 421 -183.94 41.00 -137.53
C ALA A 421 -185.22 40.21 -137.16
N SER A 422 -186.17 40.09 -138.10
CA SER A 422 -187.38 39.24 -138.06
C SER A 422 -188.04 39.01 -136.68
N SER A 423 -189.08 39.80 -136.37
CA SER A 423 -190.09 39.52 -135.32
C SER A 423 -189.55 39.09 -133.95
N ASP A 424 -189.16 40.09 -133.14
CA ASP A 424 -189.04 40.06 -131.68
C ASP A 424 -188.15 38.97 -131.02
N THR A 425 -186.92 39.37 -130.66
CA THR A 425 -186.03 38.87 -129.55
C THR A 425 -185.18 37.58 -129.70
N GLN A 426 -184.01 37.54 -128.99
CA GLN A 426 -183.29 36.38 -128.36
C GLN A 426 -181.84 35.91 -128.80
N ASP A 427 -180.93 35.72 -127.80
CA ASP A 427 -179.74 34.83 -127.53
C ASP A 427 -178.25 34.81 -128.10
N GLN A 428 -177.31 34.61 -127.14
CA GLN A 428 -176.06 33.75 -127.01
C GLN A 428 -174.59 33.96 -127.56
N TYR A 429 -173.60 33.61 -126.66
CA TYR A 429 -172.20 33.06 -126.83
C TYR A 429 -171.00 33.94 -127.35
N LYS A 430 -169.66 33.69 -127.25
CA LYS A 430 -168.62 32.90 -126.47
C LYS A 430 -167.19 33.33 -127.02
N LEU A 431 -165.94 32.99 -126.59
CA LEU A 431 -165.18 32.36 -125.45
C LEU A 431 -163.63 32.54 -125.72
N VAL A 432 -162.70 31.99 -124.88
CA VAL A 432 -161.22 31.73 -125.07
C VAL A 432 -160.24 32.87 -124.62
N LYS A 433 -159.12 32.75 -123.83
CA LYS A 433 -158.05 31.77 -123.43
C LYS A 433 -156.71 31.88 -124.24
N ASP A 434 -155.50 31.55 -123.75
CA ASP A 434 -155.01 30.71 -122.62
C ASP A 434 -153.75 31.27 -121.87
N ILE A 435 -153.00 30.46 -121.09
CA ILE A 435 -152.13 30.85 -119.93
C ILE A 435 -150.64 30.40 -120.05
N SER A 436 -149.70 30.98 -119.29
CA SER A 436 -148.33 30.45 -119.06
C SER A 436 -147.71 30.87 -117.71
N PHE A 437 -146.92 29.94 -117.12
CA PHE A 437 -146.29 29.94 -115.77
C PHE A 437 -147.27 30.14 -114.59
#